data_AF-A0A0C3A616-F1
#
_entry.id   AF-A0A0C3A616-F1
#
_cell.length_a   1.000
_cell.length_b   1.000
_cell.length_c   1.000
_cell.angle_alpha   90.00
_cell.angle_beta   90.00
_cell.angle_gamma   90.00
#
_symmetry.space_group_name_H-M   'P 1'
#
loop_
_entity.id
_entity.type
_entity.pdbx_description
1 polymer ?
#
loop_
_entity_poly.entity_id
_entity_poly.type
_entity_poly.pdbx_seq_one_letter_code
_entity_poly.pdbx_strand_id
1 'polypeptide(L)'
;SLSPSSCLTKTLHTKVYLVFLDQPWRHFVLALSIVGEQLRVHFYDRSGCSISPAFNIYHNPTAVVAILATIMFGPHLCIGFDPTVIVTPIYP
;
A
#
# COMPACT_ATOMS: atom_id res chain seq x y z
N SER A 1 2.96 -19.92 19.13
CA SER A 1 2.57 -20.07 17.72
C SER A 1 2.34 -18.69 17.13
N LEU A 2 2.97 -18.35 15.99
CA LEU A 2 2.62 -17.10 15.30
C LEU A 2 1.19 -17.24 14.75
N SER A 3 0.30 -16.30 15.09
CA SER A 3 -1.01 -16.25 14.44
C SER A 3 -0.81 -15.93 12.95
N PRO A 4 -1.64 -16.46 12.04
CA PRO A 4 -1.55 -16.15 10.61
C PRO A 4 -1.53 -14.64 10.31
N SER A 5 -2.24 -13.86 11.13
CA SER A 5 -2.24 -12.39 11.09
C SER A 5 -0.85 -11.79 11.34
N SER A 6 -0.07 -12.32 12.28
CA SER A 6 1.28 -11.81 12.59
C SER A 6 2.29 -12.04 11.47
N CYS A 7 2.18 -13.14 10.73
CA CYS A 7 3.03 -13.43 9.57
C CYS A 7 2.75 -12.43 8.44
N LEU A 8 1.48 -12.24 8.10
CA LEU A 8 1.06 -11.29 7.05
C LEU A 8 1.49 -9.87 7.37
N THR A 9 1.28 -9.41 8.60
CA THR A 9 1.72 -8.09 9.05
C THR A 9 3.24 -7.94 8.93
N LYS A 10 4.02 -8.94 9.35
CA LYS A 10 5.49 -8.92 9.19
C LYS A 10 5.91 -8.82 7.73
N THR A 11 5.28 -9.58 6.84
CA THR A 11 5.56 -9.51 5.39
C THR A 11 5.27 -8.13 4.82
N LEU A 12 4.15 -7.51 5.20
CA LEU A 12 3.82 -6.15 4.76
C LEU A 12 4.85 -5.14 5.26
N HIS A 13 5.21 -5.16 6.54
CA HIS A 13 6.23 -4.26 7.09
C HIS A 13 7.56 -4.37 6.35
N THR A 14 8.05 -5.59 6.11
CA THR A 14 9.30 -5.80 5.39
C THR A 14 9.22 -5.28 3.96
N LYS A 15 8.12 -5.54 3.23
CA LYS A 15 7.98 -5.07 1.84
C LYS A 15 7.88 -3.55 1.76
N VAL A 16 7.11 -2.93 2.64
CA VAL A 16 6.98 -1.47 2.72
C VAL A 16 8.33 -0.82 3.04
N TYR A 17 9.07 -1.39 4.01
CA TYR A 17 10.41 -0.92 4.33
C TYR A 17 11.33 -0.97 3.10
N LEU A 18 11.32 -2.07 2.34
CA LEU A 18 12.11 -2.19 1.12
C LEU A 18 11.69 -1.17 0.04
N VAL A 19 10.39 -0.91 -0.13
CA VAL A 19 9.91 0.14 -1.05
C VAL A 19 10.44 1.52 -0.63
N PHE A 20 10.40 1.83 0.66
CA PHE A 20 10.90 3.10 1.18
C PHE A 20 12.42 3.28 1.06
N LEU A 21 13.19 2.18 1.00
CA LEU A 21 14.61 2.18 0.71
C LEU A 21 14.88 2.40 -0.78
N ASP A 22 14.16 1.69 -1.65
CA ASP A 22 14.32 1.77 -3.12
C ASP A 22 13.78 3.09 -3.70
N GLN A 23 12.72 3.62 -3.10
CA GLN A 23 11.98 4.79 -3.58
C GLN A 23 11.94 5.85 -2.47
N PRO A 24 13.09 6.49 -2.15
CA PRO A 24 13.19 7.45 -1.04
C PRO A 24 12.26 8.66 -1.21
N TRP A 25 11.88 8.98 -2.45
CA TRP A 25 10.94 10.04 -2.83
C TRP A 25 9.46 9.68 -2.60
N ARG A 26 9.15 8.61 -1.87
CA ARG A 26 7.80 8.35 -1.36
C ARG A 26 7.57 8.93 0.03
N HIS A 27 6.46 9.64 0.19
CA HIS A 27 5.90 10.05 1.48
C HIS A 27 5.14 8.94 2.17
N PHE A 28 4.41 8.13 1.39
CA PHE A 28 3.66 6.99 1.90
C PHE A 28 3.62 5.83 0.91
N VAL A 29 3.21 4.67 1.41
CA VAL A 29 2.97 3.44 0.64
C VAL A 29 1.60 2.91 1.00
N LEU A 30 0.77 2.66 -0.02
CA LEU A 30 -0.47 1.91 0.12
C LEU A 30 -0.18 0.42 -0.09
N ALA A 31 -0.62 -0.39 0.86
CA ALA A 31 -0.56 -1.86 0.78
C ALA A 31 -1.96 -2.44 0.89
N LEU A 32 -2.21 -3.55 0.20
CA LEU A 32 -3.46 -4.29 0.31
C LEU A 32 -3.20 -5.64 1.00
N SER A 33 -4.12 -6.03 1.87
CA SER A 33 -4.17 -7.40 2.38
C SER A 33 -5.53 -8.00 2.12
N ILE A 34 -5.55 -9.22 1.60
CA ILE A 34 -6.76 -10.03 1.41
C ILE A 34 -6.62 -11.25 2.30
N VAL A 35 -7.57 -11.46 3.20
CA VAL A 35 -7.63 -12.63 4.08
C VAL A 35 -9.03 -13.23 3.96
N GLY A 36 -9.13 -14.39 3.33
CA GLY A 36 -10.42 -14.91 2.87
C GLY A 36 -11.07 -13.91 1.92
N GLU A 37 -12.29 -13.50 2.21
CA GLU A 37 -13.07 -12.55 1.40
C GLU A 37 -12.93 -11.10 1.86
N GLN A 38 -12.06 -10.84 2.85
CA GLN A 38 -11.94 -9.54 3.49
C GLN A 38 -10.72 -8.80 2.97
N LEU A 39 -10.94 -7.62 2.39
CA LEU A 39 -9.89 -6.70 1.95
C LEU A 39 -9.67 -5.60 2.98
N ARG A 40 -8.40 -5.25 3.22
CA ARG A 40 -7.97 -4.07 3.98
C ARG A 40 -6.96 -3.27 3.18
N VAL A 41 -7.05 -1.95 3.31
CA VAL A 41 -6.04 -1.01 2.84
C VAL A 41 -5.16 -0.62 4.03
N HIS A 42 -3.85 -0.66 3.84
CA HIS A 42 -2.85 -0.25 4.80
C HIS A 42 -2.16 0.98 4.26
N PHE A 43 -2.21 2.07 5.01
CA PHE A 43 -1.49 3.30 4.74
C PHE A 43 -0.24 3.33 5.60
N TYR A 44 0.92 3.26 4.98
CA TYR A 44 2.21 3.37 5.66
C TYR A 44 2.85 4.69 5.34
N ASP A 45 3.29 5.41 6.36
CA ASP A 45 4.20 6.54 6.21
C ASP A 45 5.54 6.21 6.88
N ARG A 46 6.42 7.20 7.02
CA ARG A 46 7.72 7.03 7.69
C ARG A 46 7.59 6.87 9.21
N SER A 47 6.41 7.11 9.78
CA SER A 47 6.15 7.08 11.23
C SER A 47 5.43 5.81 11.67
N GLY A 48 4.75 5.10 10.76
CA GLY A 48 4.01 3.89 11.11
C GLY A 48 3.00 3.45 10.06
N CYS A 49 1.89 2.88 10.54
CA CYS A 49 0.85 2.29 9.72
C CYS A 49 -0.55 2.57 10.27
N SER A 50 -1.47 2.97 9.40
CA SER A 50 -2.90 3.02 9.65
C SER A 50 -3.61 1.99 8.78
N ILE A 51 -4.55 1.23 9.34
CA ILE A 51 -5.22 0.13 8.65
C ILE A 51 -6.72 0.42 8.56
N SER A 52 -7.29 0.31 7.36
CA SER A 52 -8.73 0.45 7.17
C SER A 52 -9.51 -0.66 7.88
N PRO A 53 -10.78 -0.44 8.19
CA PRO A 53 -11.71 -1.55 8.44
C PRO A 53 -11.66 -2.56 7.31
N ALA A 54 -11.89 -3.84 7.65
CA ALA A 54 -12.03 -4.88 6.64
C ALA A 54 -13.41 -4.75 5.98
N PHE A 55 -13.48 -4.98 4.67
CA PHE A 55 -14.76 -5.13 3.98
C PHE A 55 -14.76 -6.35 3.06
N ASN A 56 -15.94 -6.94 2.90
CA ASN A 56 -16.11 -8.11 2.06
C ASN A 56 -16.11 -7.72 0.58
N ILE A 57 -15.23 -8.34 -0.20
CA ILE A 57 -15.00 -8.03 -1.62
C ILE A 57 -16.23 -8.31 -2.51
N TYR A 58 -17.06 -9.28 -2.14
CA TYR A 58 -18.26 -9.65 -2.91
C TYR A 58 -19.44 -8.74 -2.62
N HIS A 59 -19.50 -8.15 -1.42
CA HIS A 59 -20.58 -7.22 -1.04
C HIS A 59 -20.40 -5.84 -1.67
N ASN A 60 -19.17 -5.44 -1.99
CA ASN A 60 -18.88 -4.16 -2.63
C ASN A 60 -17.75 -4.28 -3.66
N PRO A 61 -17.99 -4.94 -4.80
CA PRO A 61 -16.98 -5.12 -5.85
C PRO A 61 -16.56 -3.79 -6.47
N THR A 62 -17.46 -2.80 -6.52
CA THR A 62 -17.16 -1.45 -7.01
C THR A 62 -16.07 -0.77 -6.18
N ALA A 63 -16.11 -0.91 -4.84
CA ALA A 63 -15.05 -0.40 -3.98
C ALA A 63 -13.70 -1.09 -4.25
N VAL A 64 -13.70 -2.40 -4.51
CA VAL A 64 -12.47 -3.13 -4.86
C VAL A 64 -11.86 -2.58 -6.15
N VAL A 65 -12.67 -2.44 -7.20
CA VAL A 65 -12.22 -1.88 -8.48
C VAL A 65 -11.73 -0.45 -8.31
N ALA A 66 -12.43 0.39 -7.54
CA ALA A 66 -12.03 1.76 -7.28
C ALA A 66 -10.68 1.85 -6.54
N ILE A 67 -10.46 0.99 -5.53
CA ILE A 67 -9.18 0.90 -4.80
C ILE A 67 -8.05 0.49 -5.75
N LEU A 68 -8.25 -0.56 -6.55
CA LEU A 68 -7.24 -1.02 -7.51
C LEU A 68 -6.95 0.04 -8.57
N ALA A 69 -7.99 0.68 -9.13
CA ALA A 69 -7.83 1.75 -10.11
C ALA A 69 -7.06 2.93 -9.52
N THR A 70 -7.32 3.29 -8.27
CA THR A 70 -6.60 4.36 -7.57
C THR A 70 -5.13 4.02 -7.36
N ILE A 71 -4.81 2.79 -6.97
CA ILE A 71 -3.42 2.38 -6.71
C ILE A 71 -2.63 2.24 -8.02
N MET A 72 -3.25 1.74 -9.09
CA MET A 72 -2.59 1.46 -10.35
C MET A 72 -2.48 2.67 -11.27
N PHE A 73 -3.51 3.52 -11.28
CA PHE A 73 -3.65 4.62 -12.25
C PHE A 73 -3.83 5.99 -11.58
N GLY A 74 -3.79 6.04 -10.24
CA GLY A 74 -3.89 7.29 -9.51
C GLY A 74 -2.71 8.23 -9.81
N PRO A 75 -2.90 9.55 -9.73
CA PRO A 75 -1.81 10.50 -9.80
C PRO A 75 -0.69 10.15 -8.81
N HIS A 76 0.55 10.46 -9.15
CA HIS A 76 1.72 10.17 -8.32
C HIS A 76 1.55 10.59 -6.85
N LEU A 77 0.98 11.77 -6.60
CA LEU A 77 0.65 12.26 -5.27
C LEU A 77 -0.30 11.32 -4.51
N CYS A 78 -1.33 10.81 -5.17
CA CYS A 78 -2.35 9.94 -4.57
C CYS A 78 -1.82 8.55 -4.21
N ILE A 79 -0.74 8.12 -4.87
CA ILE A 79 -0.09 6.83 -4.60
C ILE A 79 1.20 6.99 -3.78
N GLY A 80 1.46 8.18 -3.24
CA GLY A 80 2.46 8.41 -2.20
C GLY A 80 3.81 8.90 -2.67
N PHE A 81 3.95 9.35 -3.92
CA PHE A 81 5.15 10.04 -4.37
C PHE A 81 5.13 11.51 -3.94
N ASP A 82 6.30 12.00 -3.54
CA ASP A 82 6.55 13.41 -3.26
C ASP A 82 6.58 14.21 -4.57
N PRO A 83 5.64 15.13 -4.82
CA PRO A 83 5.64 15.94 -6.03
C PRO A 83 6.79 16.96 -6.07
N THR A 84 7.44 17.24 -4.93
CA THR A 84 8.56 18.17 -4.83
C THR A 84 9.90 17.53 -5.20
N VAL A 85 9.95 16.19 -5.28
CA VAL A 85 11.17 15.46 -5.65
C VAL A 85 11.10 15.09 -7.13
N ILE A 86 12.06 15.63 -7.89
CA ILE A 86 12.21 15.31 -9.31
C ILE A 86 13.14 14.10 -9.44
N VAL A 87 12.58 12.96 -9.83
CA VAL A 87 13.35 11.74 -10.11
C VAL A 87 13.72 11.75 -11.59
N THR A 88 14.97 12.05 -11.90
CA THR A 88 15.48 11.96 -13.27
C THR A 88 15.86 10.52 -13.57
N PRO A 89 15.29 9.88 -14.62
CA PRO A 89 15.72 8.55 -15.01
C PRO A 89 17.19 8.57 -15.43
N ILE A 90 17.97 7.62 -14.91
CA ILE A 90 19.31 7.35 -15.43
C ILE A 90 19.10 6.52 -16.69
N TYR A 91 19.16 7.15 -17.85
CA TYR A 91 19.18 6.42 -19.11
C TYR A 91 20.49 5.60 -19.20
N PRO A 92 20.42 4.32 -19.58
CA PRO A 92 21.62 3.54 -19.91
C PRO A 92 22.32 4.09 -21.17
#